data_AF-A0A1J5CLE8-F1
#
_entry.id   AF-A0A1J5CLE8-F1
#
_cell.length_a   1.000
_cell.length_b   1.000
_cell.length_c   1.000
_cell.angle_alpha   90.00
_cell.angle_beta   90.00
_cell.angle_gamma   90.00
#
_symmetry.space_group_name_H-M   'P 1'
#
loop_
_entity.id
_entity.type
_entity.pdbx_description
1 polymer ?
#
loop_
_entity_poly.entity_id
_entity_poly.type
_entity_poly.pdbx_seq_one_letter_code
_entity_poly.pdbx_strand_id
1 'polypeptide(L)'
;MLLEIPYIIALTFALLFAYYDLKKGEVENWVSYLPLALGIMYWFVVLWLFYENYLFNAIGGAILLYFVGLLLYYFAGLGGADVRFLAGLAVLLPATPQTNLLFAVPLVLLYNFFILLVFLVLGHIVYHLRDNNKQIFANFKSFCQKNFILAGAMTIYAVIYLFLFIYFNLFAFLLGFILVCSTLIAMSQQDLFTAKINVKTAKYANLKGKELSQAIIKNGKIIAPAWSKITPFLLNLLKQEKVNFIFIKSSSLPVGIIFPLLVIFTYFFGAIGF
;
A
#
# COMPACT_ATOMS: atom_id res chain seq x y z
N MET A 1 28.71 5.65 -9.36
CA MET A 1 28.09 6.99 -9.35
C MET A 1 26.78 7.07 -10.13
N LEU A 2 26.67 6.40 -11.29
CA LEU A 2 25.45 6.46 -12.12
C LEU A 2 24.21 5.84 -11.46
N LEU A 3 24.37 4.92 -10.51
CA LEU A 3 23.23 4.29 -9.83
C LEU A 3 22.85 5.04 -8.55
N GLU A 4 23.82 5.69 -7.90
CA GLU A 4 23.69 6.33 -6.59
C GLU A 4 22.84 7.60 -6.64
N ILE A 5 22.91 8.37 -7.74
CA ILE A 5 22.10 9.58 -7.91
C ILE A 5 20.60 9.26 -7.85
N PRO A 6 20.07 8.28 -8.62
CA PRO A 6 18.68 7.85 -8.50
C PRO A 6 18.27 7.38 -7.10
N TYR A 7 19.17 6.70 -6.35
CA TYR A 7 18.88 6.30 -4.96
C TYR A 7 18.72 7.50 -4.03
N ILE A 8 19.55 8.53 -4.17
CA ILE A 8 19.45 9.76 -3.39
C ILE A 8 18.12 10.48 -3.71
N ILE A 9 17.76 10.56 -5.00
CA ILE A 9 16.49 11.14 -5.45
C ILE A 9 15.32 10.34 -4.86
N ALA A 10 15.35 9.01 -5.01
CA ALA A 10 14.32 8.11 -4.50
C ALA A 10 14.13 8.25 -2.99
N LEU A 11 15.22 8.26 -2.21
CA LEU A 11 15.18 8.41 -0.76
C LEU A 11 14.62 9.77 -0.35
N THR A 12 15.05 10.85 -1.03
CA THR A 12 14.55 12.21 -0.75
C THR A 12 13.05 12.29 -0.95
N PHE A 13 12.56 11.80 -2.09
CA PHE A 13 11.14 11.78 -2.39
C PHE A 13 10.35 10.83 -1.49
N ALA A 14 10.95 9.71 -1.05
CA ALA A 14 10.30 8.79 -0.13
C ALA A 14 10.15 9.40 1.27
N LEU A 15 11.15 10.15 1.74
CA LEU A 15 11.07 10.92 2.99
C LEU A 15 10.00 12.02 2.90
N LEU A 16 9.93 12.74 1.77
CA LEU A 16 8.86 13.70 1.53
C LEU A 16 7.50 13.00 1.53
N PHE A 17 7.34 11.89 0.83
CA PHE A 17 6.11 11.11 0.81
C PHE A 17 5.66 10.73 2.22
N ALA A 18 6.57 10.14 3.01
CA ALA A 18 6.30 9.79 4.40
C ALA A 18 5.91 10.99 5.26
N TYR A 19 6.56 12.14 5.08
CA TYR A 19 6.22 13.37 5.79
C TYR A 19 4.80 13.87 5.47
N TYR A 20 4.43 13.91 4.19
CA TYR A 20 3.08 14.35 3.78
C TYR A 20 2.01 13.36 4.26
N ASP A 21 2.24 12.06 4.12
CA ASP A 21 1.33 11.02 4.59
C ASP A 21 1.11 11.10 6.11
N LEU A 22 2.19 11.14 6.91
CA LEU A 22 2.08 11.19 8.37
C LEU A 22 1.49 12.51 8.89
N LYS A 23 1.81 13.65 8.26
CA LYS A 23 1.40 14.97 8.77
C LYS A 23 0.04 15.41 8.27
N LYS A 24 -0.30 15.10 7.01
CA LYS A 24 -1.53 15.56 6.36
C LYS A 24 -2.54 14.45 6.08
N GLY A 25 -2.12 13.18 6.11
CA GLY A 25 -2.95 12.04 5.69
C GLY A 25 -3.23 12.01 4.18
N GLU A 26 -2.64 12.94 3.43
CA GLU A 26 -2.80 13.09 1.98
C GLU A 26 -1.46 13.50 1.38
N VAL A 27 -1.07 12.82 0.30
CA VAL A 27 0.17 13.11 -0.41
C VAL A 27 -0.13 13.94 -1.67
N GLU A 28 0.59 15.04 -1.81
CA GLU A 28 0.45 15.92 -2.97
C GLU A 28 0.83 15.18 -4.25
N ASN A 29 0.07 15.40 -5.33
CA ASN A 29 0.27 14.68 -6.59
C ASN A 29 1.71 14.81 -7.13
N TRP A 30 2.34 15.98 -6.98
CA TRP A 30 3.70 16.22 -7.45
C TRP A 30 4.72 15.31 -6.75
N VAL A 31 4.54 15.00 -5.46
CA VAL A 31 5.43 14.09 -4.72
C VAL A 31 5.33 12.68 -5.31
N SER A 32 4.14 12.28 -5.76
CA SER A 32 3.90 10.96 -6.34
C SER A 32 4.36 10.82 -7.81
N TYR A 33 4.28 11.89 -8.62
CA TYR A 33 4.59 11.84 -10.05
C TYR A 33 6.01 12.27 -10.41
N LEU A 34 6.62 13.22 -9.67
CA LEU A 34 7.96 13.70 -10.00
C LEU A 34 9.02 12.59 -10.01
N PRO A 35 9.02 11.59 -9.11
CA PRO A 35 9.97 10.48 -9.19
C PRO A 35 9.94 9.76 -10.54
N LEU A 36 8.75 9.55 -11.09
CA LEU A 36 8.56 8.90 -12.38
C LEU A 36 9.13 9.74 -13.52
N ALA A 37 8.82 11.05 -13.54
CA ALA A 37 9.34 11.96 -14.57
C ALA A 37 10.87 12.11 -14.49
N LEU A 38 11.41 12.32 -13.28
CA LEU A 38 12.85 12.47 -13.06
C LEU A 38 13.62 11.20 -13.40
N GLY A 39 13.07 10.02 -13.07
CA GLY A 39 13.70 8.75 -13.41
C GLY A 39 13.75 8.52 -14.92
N ILE A 40 12.67 8.80 -15.66
CA ILE A 40 12.65 8.66 -17.12
C ILE A 40 13.68 9.61 -17.75
N MET A 41 13.69 10.87 -17.32
CA MET A 41 14.66 11.86 -17.80
C MET A 41 16.10 11.44 -17.51
N TYR A 42 16.38 10.96 -16.29
CA TYR A 42 17.71 10.51 -15.89
C TYR A 42 18.20 9.35 -16.76
N TRP A 43 17.40 8.29 -16.90
CA TRP A 43 17.82 7.12 -17.69
C TRP A 43 17.88 7.39 -19.19
N PHE A 44 17.06 8.33 -19.69
CA PHE A 44 17.20 8.80 -21.06
C PHE A 44 18.54 9.51 -21.30
N VAL A 45 18.96 10.38 -20.38
CA VAL A 45 20.28 11.03 -20.43
C VAL A 45 21.41 10.02 -20.31
N VAL A 46 21.28 9.03 -19.42
CA VAL A 46 22.28 7.95 -19.28
C VAL A 46 22.40 7.13 -20.56
N LEU A 47 21.28 6.76 -21.17
CA LEU A 47 21.26 6.06 -22.46
C LEU A 47 21.96 6.88 -23.55
N TRP A 48 21.70 8.20 -23.60
CA TRP A 48 22.29 9.09 -24.60
C TRP A 48 23.80 9.27 -24.44
N LEU A 49 24.28 9.40 -23.20
CA LEU A 49 25.69 9.70 -22.91
C LEU A 49 26.58 8.45 -22.81
N PHE A 50 26.05 7.35 -22.27
CA PHE A 50 26.82 6.16 -21.91
C PHE A 50 26.42 4.90 -22.69
N TYR A 51 25.37 4.96 -23.52
CA TYR A 51 24.83 3.82 -24.28
C TYR A 51 24.37 2.63 -23.41
N GLU A 52 24.14 2.86 -22.11
CA GLU A 52 23.63 1.86 -21.18
C GLU A 52 22.10 1.84 -21.19
N ASN A 53 21.49 0.69 -21.50
CA ASN A 53 20.04 0.58 -21.68
C ASN A 53 19.30 0.21 -20.38
N TYR A 54 19.40 1.05 -19.35
CA TYR A 54 18.58 0.91 -18.15
C TYR A 54 17.14 1.40 -18.36
N LEU A 55 16.91 2.24 -19.37
CA LEU A 55 15.60 2.84 -19.64
C LEU A 55 14.52 1.77 -19.90
N PHE A 56 14.86 0.71 -20.63
CA PHE A 56 13.92 -0.39 -20.86
C PHE A 56 13.49 -1.08 -19.55
N ASN A 57 14.45 -1.38 -18.68
CA ASN A 57 14.18 -2.00 -17.38
C ASN A 57 13.40 -1.05 -16.45
N ALA A 58 13.72 0.24 -16.47
CA ALA A 58 13.02 1.28 -15.73
C ALA A 58 11.54 1.37 -16.13
N ILE A 59 11.25 1.45 -17.44
CA ILE A 59 9.88 1.53 -17.96
C ILE A 59 9.12 0.24 -17.67
N GLY A 60 9.72 -0.93 -17.95
CA GLY A 60 9.09 -2.21 -17.70
C GLY A 60 8.79 -2.43 -16.22
N GLY A 61 9.73 -2.10 -15.35
CA GLY A 61 9.57 -2.16 -13.89
C GLY A 61 8.47 -1.23 -13.39
N ALA A 62 8.35 -0.04 -13.97
CA ALA A 62 7.28 0.91 -13.64
C ALA A 62 5.91 0.39 -14.05
N ILE A 63 5.77 -0.19 -15.25
CA ILE A 63 4.52 -0.81 -15.70
C ILE A 63 4.13 -1.95 -14.75
N LEU A 64 5.09 -2.82 -14.39
CA LEU A 64 4.86 -3.93 -13.46
C LEU A 64 4.41 -3.43 -12.08
N LEU A 65 5.15 -2.53 -11.46
CA LEU A 65 4.80 -2.00 -10.13
C LEU A 65 3.54 -1.14 -10.14
N TYR A 66 3.27 -0.40 -11.21
CA TYR A 66 2.02 0.32 -11.38
C TYR A 66 0.83 -0.64 -11.46
N PHE A 67 0.95 -1.71 -12.25
CA PHE A 67 -0.10 -2.73 -12.37
C PHE A 67 -0.38 -3.42 -11.03
N VAL A 68 0.67 -3.84 -10.30
CA VAL A 68 0.48 -4.44 -8.98
C VAL A 68 -0.08 -3.44 -7.98
N GLY A 69 0.39 -2.19 -8.00
CA GLY A 69 -0.16 -1.12 -7.19
C GLY A 69 -1.63 -0.88 -7.48
N LEU A 70 -2.07 -0.90 -8.74
CA LEU A 70 -3.50 -0.81 -9.10
C LEU A 70 -4.31 -1.96 -8.53
N LEU A 71 -3.80 -3.20 -8.55
CA LEU A 71 -4.48 -4.32 -7.89
C LEU A 71 -4.63 -4.06 -6.39
N LEU A 72 -3.58 -3.56 -5.72
CA LEU A 72 -3.65 -3.20 -4.30
C LEU A 72 -4.59 -2.02 -4.03
N TYR A 73 -4.69 -1.06 -4.94
CA TYR A 73 -5.65 0.04 -4.84
C TYR A 73 -7.09 -0.49 -4.83
N TYR A 74 -7.45 -1.35 -5.79
CA TYR A 74 -8.81 -1.86 -5.92
C TYR A 74 -9.16 -2.90 -4.85
N PHE A 75 -8.24 -3.81 -4.51
CA PHE A 75 -8.53 -4.94 -3.63
C PHE A 75 -8.08 -4.73 -2.17
N ALA A 76 -7.02 -3.97 -1.94
CA ALA A 76 -6.41 -3.81 -0.63
C ALA A 76 -6.57 -2.39 -0.04
N GLY A 77 -7.21 -1.47 -0.78
CA GLY A 77 -7.48 -0.11 -0.31
C GLY A 77 -6.25 0.77 -0.21
N LEU A 78 -5.19 0.46 -0.97
CA LEU A 78 -4.01 1.31 -1.12
C LEU A 78 -4.41 2.66 -1.72
N GLY A 79 -3.70 3.75 -1.40
CA GLY A 79 -3.97 5.06 -1.98
C GLY A 79 -3.47 5.16 -3.42
N GLY A 80 -4.15 5.94 -4.26
CA GLY A 80 -3.69 6.17 -5.64
C GLY A 80 -2.34 6.89 -5.72
N ALA A 81 -1.97 7.68 -4.70
CA ALA A 81 -0.64 8.27 -4.57
C ALA A 81 0.44 7.19 -4.36
N ASP A 82 0.17 6.17 -3.54
CA ASP A 82 1.09 5.07 -3.25
C ASP A 82 1.41 4.27 -4.53
N VAL A 83 0.41 4.00 -5.37
CA VAL A 83 0.56 3.30 -6.65
C VAL A 83 1.52 4.02 -7.58
N ARG A 84 1.30 5.33 -7.75
CA ARG A 84 2.11 6.19 -8.62
C ARG A 84 3.53 6.32 -8.11
N PHE A 85 3.68 6.43 -6.80
CA PHE A 85 4.99 6.53 -6.16
C PHE A 85 5.78 5.22 -6.29
N LEU A 86 5.14 4.06 -6.09
CA LEU A 86 5.76 2.74 -6.28
C LEU A 86 6.29 2.58 -7.71
N ALA A 87 5.51 2.99 -8.72
CA ALA A 87 5.95 3.01 -10.11
C ALA A 87 7.12 3.96 -10.34
N GLY A 88 7.08 5.16 -9.74
CA GLY A 88 8.18 6.13 -9.79
C GLY A 88 9.47 5.61 -9.17
N LEU A 89 9.40 4.86 -8.07
CA LEU A 89 10.55 4.17 -7.49
C LEU A 89 11.13 3.12 -8.44
N ALA A 90 10.29 2.35 -9.13
CA ALA A 90 10.75 1.36 -10.12
C ALA A 90 11.50 2.01 -11.29
N VAL A 91 11.03 3.18 -11.74
CA VAL A 91 11.73 3.96 -12.78
C VAL A 91 13.07 4.44 -12.24
N LEU A 92 13.12 5.02 -11.04
CA LEU A 92 14.37 5.53 -10.47
C LEU A 92 15.37 4.39 -10.22
N LEU A 93 14.90 3.21 -9.82
CA LEU A 93 15.74 2.11 -9.36
C LEU A 93 15.58 0.87 -10.27
N PRO A 94 16.01 0.92 -11.54
CA PRO A 94 15.91 -0.23 -12.44
C PRO A 94 16.97 -1.30 -12.16
N ALA A 95 18.08 -0.92 -11.52
CA ALA A 95 19.22 -1.77 -11.22
C ALA A 95 19.81 -1.42 -9.84
N THR A 96 20.55 -2.35 -9.27
CA THR A 96 21.30 -2.14 -8.04
C THR A 96 22.79 -2.28 -8.36
N PRO A 97 23.69 -1.68 -7.57
CA PRO A 97 25.13 -1.88 -7.76
C PRO A 97 25.56 -3.35 -7.79
N GLN A 98 24.75 -4.25 -7.23
CA GLN A 98 25.03 -5.67 -7.09
C GLN A 98 24.41 -6.54 -8.19
N THR A 99 23.36 -6.09 -8.90
CA THR A 99 22.73 -6.86 -9.98
C THR A 99 22.13 -5.97 -11.08
N ASN A 100 22.44 -6.34 -12.33
CA ASN A 100 21.92 -5.75 -13.56
C ASN A 100 20.93 -6.69 -14.29
N LEU A 101 20.48 -7.75 -13.62
CA LEU A 101 19.49 -8.65 -14.20
C LEU A 101 18.18 -7.89 -14.50
N LEU A 102 17.63 -8.17 -15.69
CA LEU A 102 16.37 -7.60 -16.13
C LEU A 102 15.27 -7.88 -15.09
N PHE A 103 14.53 -6.84 -14.70
CA PHE A 103 13.46 -6.89 -13.69
C PHE A 103 13.86 -7.32 -12.27
N ALA A 104 15.14 -7.57 -11.97
CA ALA A 104 15.54 -8.00 -10.64
C ALA A 104 15.14 -6.99 -9.56
N VAL A 105 15.45 -5.71 -9.76
CA VAL A 105 15.19 -4.67 -8.75
C VAL A 105 13.72 -4.33 -8.58
N PRO A 106 12.89 -4.19 -9.63
CA PRO A 106 11.44 -4.07 -9.47
C PRO A 106 10.83 -5.23 -8.67
N LEU A 107 11.31 -6.47 -8.87
CA LEU A 107 10.84 -7.62 -8.10
C LEU A 107 11.28 -7.56 -6.64
N VAL A 108 12.51 -7.14 -6.36
CA VAL A 108 13.00 -6.92 -4.98
C VAL A 108 12.24 -5.79 -4.29
N LEU A 109 11.97 -4.70 -5.00
CA LEU A 109 11.12 -3.61 -4.49
C LEU A 109 9.74 -4.15 -4.13
N LEU A 110 9.15 -4.97 -4.98
CA LEU A 110 7.85 -5.57 -4.68
C LEU A 110 7.91 -6.47 -3.44
N TYR A 111 8.91 -7.33 -3.38
CA TYR A 111 9.13 -8.24 -2.24
C TYR A 111 9.27 -7.49 -0.92
N ASN A 112 10.21 -6.54 -0.88
CA ASN A 112 10.50 -5.72 0.29
C ASN A 112 9.28 -4.88 0.68
N PHE A 113 8.53 -4.36 -0.29
CA PHE A 113 7.31 -3.61 -0.04
C PHE A 113 6.28 -4.44 0.72
N PHE A 114 6.03 -5.68 0.28
CA PHE A 114 5.07 -6.55 0.98
C PHE A 114 5.54 -6.95 2.37
N ILE A 115 6.83 -7.26 2.56
CA ILE A 115 7.38 -7.54 3.89
C ILE A 115 7.15 -6.37 4.83
N LEU A 116 7.55 -5.17 4.41
CA LEU A 116 7.40 -3.95 5.22
C LEU A 116 5.93 -3.64 5.49
N LEU A 117 5.04 -3.92 4.53
CA LEU A 117 3.60 -3.73 4.69
C LEU A 117 3.01 -4.69 5.72
N VAL A 118 3.44 -5.96 5.76
CA VAL A 118 3.04 -6.91 6.81
C VAL A 118 3.49 -6.40 8.18
N PHE A 119 4.75 -5.97 8.31
CA PHE A 119 5.24 -5.41 9.58
C PHE A 119 4.49 -4.15 9.99
N LEU A 120 4.12 -3.27 9.06
CA LEU A 120 3.31 -2.09 9.34
C LEU A 120 1.93 -2.48 9.87
N VAL A 121 1.25 -3.43 9.21
CA VAL A 121 -0.08 -3.90 9.63
C VAL A 121 -0.01 -4.53 11.03
N LEU A 122 0.96 -5.41 11.28
CA LEU A 122 1.16 -6.03 12.59
C LEU A 122 1.46 -4.98 13.67
N GLY A 123 2.38 -4.05 13.41
CA GLY A 123 2.71 -2.97 14.33
C GLY A 123 1.50 -2.09 14.65
N HIS A 124 0.67 -1.80 13.64
CA HIS A 124 -0.55 -1.02 13.82
C HIS A 124 -1.61 -1.80 14.65
N ILE A 125 -1.76 -3.11 14.43
CA ILE A 125 -2.62 -3.95 15.28
C ILE A 125 -2.14 -3.91 16.73
N VAL A 126 -0.84 -4.14 16.98
CA VAL A 126 -0.24 -4.14 18.32
C VAL A 126 -0.45 -2.78 19.02
N TYR A 127 -0.27 -1.68 18.29
CA TYR A 127 -0.51 -0.33 18.79
C TYR A 127 -1.95 -0.15 19.28
N HIS A 128 -2.95 -0.54 18.48
CA HIS A 128 -4.37 -0.40 18.85
C HIS A 128 -4.81 -1.37 19.96
N LEU A 129 -4.17 -2.53 20.06
CA LEU A 129 -4.38 -3.46 21.17
C LEU A 129 -3.87 -2.88 22.50
N ARG A 130 -2.72 -2.20 22.47
CA ARG A 130 -2.15 -1.54 23.66
C ARG A 130 -3.07 -0.45 24.22
N ASP A 131 -3.75 0.30 23.35
CA ASP A 131 -4.69 1.36 23.76
C ASP A 131 -6.01 0.83 24.35
N ASN A 132 -6.12 -0.48 24.61
CA ASN A 132 -7.30 -1.13 25.19
C ASN A 132 -8.60 -0.82 24.42
N ASN A 133 -8.49 -0.62 23.11
CA ASN A 133 -9.64 -0.41 22.27
C ASN A 133 -10.42 -1.73 22.14
N LYS A 134 -11.33 -1.97 23.09
CA LYS A 134 -12.13 -3.21 23.21
C LYS A 134 -12.87 -3.53 21.91
N GLN A 135 -13.20 -2.52 21.11
CA GLN A 135 -13.87 -2.70 19.83
C GLN A 135 -12.93 -3.32 18.78
N ILE A 136 -11.69 -2.84 18.68
CA ILE A 136 -10.69 -3.41 17.75
C ILE A 136 -10.33 -4.83 18.16
N PHE A 137 -10.16 -5.09 19.46
CA PHE A 137 -9.89 -6.45 19.94
C PHE A 137 -11.06 -7.40 19.67
N ALA A 138 -12.31 -6.96 19.88
CA ALA A 138 -13.48 -7.77 19.57
C ALA A 138 -13.61 -8.05 18.07
N ASN A 139 -13.36 -7.04 17.22
CA ASN A 139 -13.34 -7.20 15.77
C ASN A 139 -12.21 -8.15 15.34
N PHE A 140 -11.01 -8.00 15.89
CA PHE A 140 -9.87 -8.88 15.61
C PHE A 140 -10.14 -10.32 16.04
N LYS A 141 -10.69 -10.52 17.23
CA LYS A 141 -11.07 -11.86 17.71
C LYS A 141 -12.14 -12.49 16.82
N SER A 142 -13.20 -11.73 16.49
CA SER A 142 -14.26 -12.20 15.59
C SER A 142 -13.72 -12.53 14.20
N PHE A 143 -12.81 -11.69 13.70
CA PHE A 143 -12.10 -11.89 12.44
C PHE A 143 -11.29 -13.19 12.46
N CYS A 144 -10.45 -13.41 13.48
CA CYS A 144 -9.68 -14.64 13.64
C CYS A 144 -10.57 -15.88 13.74
N GLN A 145 -11.71 -15.79 14.42
CA GLN A 145 -12.65 -16.90 14.54
C GLN A 145 -13.35 -17.21 13.20
N LYS A 146 -13.86 -16.18 12.52
CA LYS A 146 -14.57 -16.33 11.24
C LYS A 146 -13.63 -16.83 10.14
N ASN A 147 -12.39 -16.38 10.17
CA ASN A 147 -11.39 -16.68 9.17
C ASN A 147 -10.34 -17.68 9.67
N PHE A 148 -10.61 -18.44 10.74
CA PHE A 148 -9.63 -19.36 11.32
C PHE A 148 -9.16 -20.41 10.31
N ILE A 149 -10.09 -20.93 9.50
CA ILE A 149 -9.77 -21.89 8.43
C ILE A 149 -8.89 -21.22 7.38
N LEU A 150 -9.17 -19.97 7.01
CA LEU A 150 -8.37 -19.23 6.04
C LEU A 150 -6.97 -18.91 6.61
N ALA A 151 -6.89 -18.47 7.87
CA ALA A 151 -5.64 -18.21 8.55
C ALA A 151 -4.81 -19.48 8.71
N GLY A 152 -5.44 -20.61 9.06
CA GLY A 152 -4.82 -21.93 9.11
C GLY A 152 -4.33 -22.36 7.73
N ALA A 153 -5.14 -22.19 6.68
CA ALA A 153 -4.76 -22.47 5.30
C ALA A 153 -3.60 -21.58 4.84
N MET A 154 -3.59 -20.29 5.19
CA MET A 154 -2.49 -19.36 4.92
C MET A 154 -1.21 -19.74 5.68
N THR A 155 -1.34 -20.21 6.92
CA THR A 155 -0.19 -20.63 7.73
C THR A 155 0.40 -21.92 7.16
N ILE A 156 -0.45 -22.90 6.81
CA ILE A 156 -0.04 -24.13 6.14
C ILE A 156 0.59 -23.79 4.79
N TYR A 157 -0.03 -22.90 4.02
CA TYR A 157 0.51 -22.43 2.75
C TYR A 157 1.87 -21.78 2.96
N ALA A 158 2.04 -20.88 3.93
CA ALA A 158 3.32 -20.24 4.24
C ALA A 158 4.39 -21.24 4.69
N VAL A 159 4.05 -22.27 5.47
CA VAL A 159 4.98 -23.34 5.88
C VAL A 159 5.38 -24.21 4.69
N ILE A 160 4.41 -24.66 3.88
CA ILE A 160 4.67 -25.40 2.64
C ILE A 160 5.53 -24.54 1.71
N TYR A 161 5.25 -23.24 1.62
CA TYR A 161 6.02 -22.32 0.78
C TYR A 161 7.41 -22.03 1.32
N LEU A 162 7.61 -21.94 2.63
CA LEU A 162 8.93 -21.78 3.24
C LEU A 162 9.78 -23.04 3.05
N PHE A 163 9.14 -24.20 3.08
CA PHE A 163 9.76 -25.46 2.69
C PHE A 163 10.12 -25.46 1.19
N LEU A 164 9.20 -25.04 0.32
CA LEU A 164 9.46 -24.93 -1.12
C LEU A 164 10.49 -23.85 -1.47
N PHE A 165 10.62 -22.78 -0.69
CA PHE A 165 11.64 -21.73 -0.88
C PHE A 165 13.07 -22.30 -0.84
N ILE A 166 13.29 -23.37 -0.08
CA ILE A 166 14.58 -24.09 -0.04
C ILE A 166 14.85 -24.84 -1.36
N TYR A 167 13.80 -25.21 -2.09
CA TYR A 167 13.85 -26.12 -3.25
C TYR A 167 13.44 -25.50 -4.59
N PHE A 168 12.75 -24.35 -4.62
CA PHE A 168 12.13 -23.74 -5.80
C PHE A 168 12.51 -22.26 -5.98
N ASN A 169 12.40 -21.82 -7.25
CA ASN A 169 12.79 -20.51 -7.76
C ASN A 169 12.06 -19.34 -7.04
N LEU A 170 12.81 -18.28 -6.68
CA LEU A 170 12.37 -17.07 -5.93
C LEU A 170 11.05 -16.47 -6.44
N PHE A 171 10.80 -16.57 -7.74
CA PHE A 171 9.61 -16.04 -8.40
C PHE A 171 8.29 -16.68 -7.91
N ALA A 172 8.29 -18.00 -7.67
CA ALA A 172 7.10 -18.69 -7.15
C ALA A 172 6.81 -18.23 -5.72
N PHE A 173 7.85 -18.10 -4.89
CA PHE A 173 7.76 -17.59 -3.53
C PHE A 173 7.16 -16.19 -3.48
N LEU A 174 7.59 -15.32 -4.40
CA LEU A 174 7.06 -13.97 -4.52
C LEU A 174 5.55 -13.97 -4.75
N LEU A 175 5.05 -14.76 -5.72
CA LEU A 175 3.62 -14.81 -6.03
C LEU A 175 2.78 -15.34 -4.86
N GLY A 176 3.24 -16.40 -4.20
CA GLY A 176 2.53 -16.95 -3.04
C GLY A 176 2.50 -15.99 -1.85
N PHE A 177 3.63 -15.34 -1.57
CA PHE A 177 3.73 -14.35 -0.51
C PHE A 177 2.84 -13.13 -0.77
N ILE A 178 2.83 -12.63 -2.01
CA ILE A 178 1.95 -11.53 -2.43
C ILE A 178 0.48 -11.87 -2.22
N LEU A 179 0.06 -13.09 -2.56
CA LEU A 179 -1.32 -13.52 -2.42
C LEU A 179 -1.74 -13.61 -0.94
N VAL A 180 -0.88 -14.12 -0.07
CA VAL A 180 -1.13 -14.15 1.39
C VAL A 180 -1.12 -12.73 1.99
N CYS A 181 -0.19 -11.88 1.58
CA CYS A 181 -0.14 -10.52 2.10
C CYS A 181 -1.35 -9.70 1.64
N SER A 182 -1.68 -9.73 0.35
CA SER A 182 -2.82 -8.98 -0.20
C SER A 182 -4.16 -9.37 0.43
N THR A 183 -4.35 -10.66 0.71
CA THR A 183 -5.55 -11.15 1.40
C THR A 183 -5.57 -10.69 2.86
N LEU A 184 -4.47 -10.80 3.61
CA LEU A 184 -4.38 -10.25 4.98
C LEU A 184 -4.64 -8.74 5.02
N ILE A 185 -4.12 -7.99 4.04
CA ILE A 185 -4.31 -6.54 3.97
C ILE A 185 -5.76 -6.20 3.64
N ALA A 186 -6.35 -6.82 2.60
CA ALA A 186 -7.74 -6.61 2.21
C ALA A 186 -8.70 -6.90 3.36
N MET A 187 -8.41 -7.97 4.09
CA MET A 187 -9.16 -8.39 5.26
C MET A 187 -8.99 -7.44 6.46
N SER A 188 -7.76 -6.96 6.72
CA SER A 188 -7.50 -5.99 7.78
C SER A 188 -8.22 -4.65 7.51
N GLN A 189 -8.27 -4.21 6.26
CA GLN A 189 -8.88 -2.94 5.85
C GLN A 189 -10.41 -2.93 6.00
N GLN A 190 -11.08 -4.05 5.71
CA GLN A 190 -12.55 -4.10 5.76
C GLN A 190 -13.10 -4.23 7.18
N ASP A 191 -12.48 -5.06 8.03
CA ASP A 191 -13.06 -5.43 9.33
C ASP A 191 -12.44 -4.70 10.53
N LEU A 192 -11.16 -4.33 10.48
CA LEU A 192 -10.47 -3.72 11.63
C LEU A 192 -10.56 -2.19 11.63
N PHE A 193 -10.58 -1.57 10.45
CA PHE A 193 -10.53 -0.12 10.31
C PHE A 193 -11.87 0.50 9.89
N THR A 194 -12.98 -0.22 10.08
CA THR A 194 -14.32 0.35 9.87
C THR A 194 -15.00 0.66 11.19
N ALA A 195 -15.36 1.93 11.40
CA ALA A 195 -16.14 2.35 12.56
C ALA A 195 -17.60 2.56 12.16
N LYS A 196 -18.50 1.89 12.90
CA LYS A 196 -19.95 2.09 12.77
C LYS A 196 -20.35 3.34 13.54
N ILE A 197 -20.90 4.34 12.87
CA ILE A 197 -21.37 5.59 13.48
C ILE A 197 -22.86 5.76 13.30
N ASN A 198 -23.53 6.21 14.35
CA ASN A 198 -24.91 6.68 14.27
C ASN A 198 -24.96 8.08 13.63
N VAL A 199 -25.61 8.18 12.47
CA VAL A 199 -25.69 9.42 11.69
C VAL A 199 -26.43 10.52 12.45
N LYS A 200 -27.43 10.16 13.26
CA LYS A 200 -28.27 11.13 13.99
C LYS A 200 -27.46 11.93 15.00
N THR A 201 -26.54 11.26 15.72
CA THR A 201 -25.72 11.86 16.77
C THR A 201 -24.36 12.35 16.28
N ALA A 202 -23.98 12.03 15.04
CA ALA A 202 -22.70 12.42 14.48
C ALA A 202 -22.58 13.94 14.24
N LYS A 203 -21.47 14.51 14.73
CA LYS A 203 -21.03 15.87 14.44
C LYS A 203 -20.00 15.83 13.30
N TYR A 204 -20.15 16.74 12.32
CA TYR A 204 -19.24 16.83 11.17
C TYR A 204 -17.77 17.00 11.57
N ALA A 205 -17.49 17.78 12.62
CA ALA A 205 -16.13 18.01 13.11
C ALA A 205 -15.35 16.70 13.39
N ASN A 206 -16.03 15.65 13.87
CA ASN A 206 -15.40 14.36 14.18
C ASN A 206 -15.24 13.45 12.95
N LEU A 207 -15.87 13.82 11.83
CA LEU A 207 -15.91 13.05 10.58
C LEU A 207 -15.20 13.73 9.44
N LYS A 208 -14.69 14.96 9.64
CA LYS A 208 -14.02 15.74 8.61
C LYS A 208 -12.83 14.95 8.06
N GLY A 209 -12.79 14.80 6.74
CA GLY A 209 -11.74 14.07 6.02
C GLY A 209 -11.89 12.54 6.01
N LYS A 210 -12.87 11.98 6.72
CA LYS A 210 -13.10 10.53 6.71
C LYS A 210 -13.93 10.09 5.51
N GLU A 211 -13.70 8.88 5.05
CA GLU A 211 -14.37 8.28 3.90
C GLU A 211 -15.36 7.20 4.31
N LEU A 212 -16.43 7.04 3.53
CA LEU A 212 -17.34 5.91 3.65
C LEU A 212 -16.63 4.61 3.25
N SER A 213 -16.75 3.57 4.07
CA SER A 213 -16.19 2.26 3.74
C SER A 213 -17.10 1.45 2.81
N GLN A 214 -18.39 1.76 2.78
CA GLN A 214 -19.40 1.06 2.00
C GLN A 214 -20.33 2.05 1.30
N ALA A 215 -20.83 1.66 0.12
CA ALA A 215 -21.84 2.43 -0.58
C ALA A 215 -23.15 2.44 0.22
N ILE A 216 -23.83 3.58 0.24
CA ILE A 216 -25.10 3.74 0.92
C ILE A 216 -26.19 3.63 -0.12
N ILE A 217 -26.91 2.51 -0.10
CA ILE A 217 -27.99 2.20 -1.03
C ILE A 217 -29.32 2.28 -0.28
N LYS A 218 -30.27 3.02 -0.82
CA LYS A 218 -31.64 3.10 -0.28
C LYS A 218 -32.63 3.04 -1.42
N ASN A 219 -33.64 2.18 -1.30
CA ASN A 219 -34.67 1.97 -2.33
C ASN A 219 -34.06 1.69 -3.72
N GLY A 220 -32.97 0.92 -3.79
CA GLY A 220 -32.27 0.59 -5.03
C GLY A 220 -31.44 1.71 -5.65
N LYS A 221 -31.40 2.92 -5.06
CA LYS A 221 -30.55 4.03 -5.52
C LYS A 221 -29.32 4.19 -4.64
N ILE A 222 -28.16 4.39 -5.26
CA ILE A 222 -26.92 4.73 -4.57
C ILE A 222 -27.02 6.20 -4.15
N ILE A 223 -27.18 6.45 -2.85
CA ILE A 223 -27.18 7.80 -2.27
C ILE A 223 -25.75 8.33 -2.25
N ALA A 224 -24.80 7.47 -1.89
CA ALA A 224 -23.39 7.78 -1.84
C ALA A 224 -22.57 6.54 -2.19
N PRO A 225 -21.61 6.63 -3.14
CA PRO A 225 -20.70 5.53 -3.39
C PRO A 225 -19.77 5.30 -2.19
N ALA A 226 -19.19 4.10 -2.11
CA ALA A 226 -18.04 3.86 -1.23
C ALA A 226 -16.93 4.88 -1.56
N TRP A 227 -16.02 5.15 -0.62
CA TRP A 227 -14.92 6.11 -0.77
C TRP A 227 -15.33 7.60 -0.85
N SER A 228 -16.63 7.91 -0.76
CA SER A 228 -17.06 9.32 -0.66
C SER A 228 -16.53 9.95 0.63
N LYS A 229 -15.78 11.05 0.51
CA LYS A 229 -15.41 11.87 1.65
C LYS A 229 -16.65 12.46 2.31
N ILE A 230 -16.70 12.40 3.63
CA ILE A 230 -17.80 12.97 4.41
C ILE A 230 -17.68 14.49 4.34
N THR A 231 -18.62 15.11 3.64
CA THR A 231 -18.84 16.56 3.57
C THR A 231 -20.04 16.94 4.44
N PRO A 232 -20.20 18.23 4.82
CA PRO A 232 -21.38 18.68 5.55
C PRO A 232 -22.67 18.40 4.77
N PHE A 233 -22.60 18.57 3.44
CA PHE A 233 -23.69 18.27 2.51
C PHE A 233 -24.09 16.80 2.58
N LEU A 234 -23.11 15.88 2.43
CA LEU A 234 -23.37 14.45 2.49
C LEU A 234 -23.95 14.03 3.84
N LEU A 235 -23.41 14.54 4.95
CA LEU A 235 -23.93 14.21 6.28
C LEU A 235 -25.38 14.66 6.48
N ASN A 236 -25.74 15.84 5.97
CA ASN A 236 -27.10 16.34 6.02
C ASN A 236 -28.04 15.54 5.12
N LEU A 237 -27.60 15.17 3.91
CA LEU A 237 -28.35 14.29 3.02
C LEU A 237 -28.67 12.95 3.70
N LEU A 238 -27.68 12.35 4.38
CA LEU A 238 -27.87 11.09 5.11
C LEU A 238 -28.85 11.21 6.28
N LYS A 239 -28.86 12.36 6.97
CA LYS A 239 -29.84 12.67 8.02
C LYS A 239 -31.25 12.81 7.46
N GLN A 240 -31.42 13.53 6.34
CA GLN A 240 -32.70 13.69 5.64
C GLN A 240 -33.23 12.36 5.14
N GLU A 241 -32.35 11.52 4.60
CA GLU A 241 -32.65 10.17 4.17
C GLU A 241 -32.84 9.18 5.33
N LYS A 242 -32.86 9.64 6.59
CA LYS A 242 -33.09 8.80 7.79
C LYS A 242 -32.16 7.57 7.84
N VAL A 243 -30.95 7.68 7.31
CA VAL A 243 -29.94 6.62 7.43
C VAL A 243 -29.52 6.55 8.89
N ASN A 244 -29.69 5.39 9.53
CA ASN A 244 -29.39 5.27 10.97
C ASN A 244 -27.89 5.13 11.24
N PHE A 245 -27.20 4.34 10.42
CA PHE A 245 -25.79 4.02 10.61
C PHE A 245 -25.02 4.14 9.31
N ILE A 246 -23.78 4.62 9.43
CA ILE A 246 -22.78 4.58 8.37
C ILE A 246 -21.52 3.89 8.88
N PHE A 247 -20.79 3.27 7.96
CA PHE A 247 -19.47 2.74 8.22
C PHE A 247 -18.44 3.66 7.60
N ILE A 248 -17.51 4.12 8.42
CA ILE A 248 -16.42 5.01 8.00
C ILE A 248 -15.08 4.29 8.14
N LYS A 249 -14.10 4.66 7.32
CA LYS A 249 -12.71 4.28 7.58
C LYS A 249 -12.20 5.07 8.80
N SER A 250 -11.82 4.37 9.86
CA SER A 250 -11.45 4.95 11.17
C SER A 250 -10.03 5.52 11.18
N SER A 251 -9.11 4.88 10.46
CA SER A 251 -7.71 5.27 10.29
C SER A 251 -7.17 4.69 8.98
N SER A 252 -6.54 5.51 8.13
CA SER A 252 -5.68 4.99 7.06
C SER A 252 -4.40 4.45 7.70
N LEU A 253 -3.91 3.31 7.21
CA LEU A 253 -2.56 2.86 7.52
C LEU A 253 -1.58 3.92 6.99
N PRO A 254 -0.61 4.39 7.79
CA PRO A 254 0.39 5.36 7.33
C PRO A 254 1.43 4.65 6.45
N VAL A 255 1.01 4.25 5.25
CA VAL A 255 1.81 3.49 4.28
C VAL A 255 3.06 4.27 3.87
N GLY A 256 3.04 5.60 3.96
CA GLY A 256 4.15 6.46 3.57
C GLY A 256 5.48 6.12 4.25
N ILE A 257 5.47 5.60 5.50
CA ILE A 257 6.68 5.21 6.22
C ILE A 257 7.40 3.99 5.60
N ILE A 258 6.68 3.20 4.81
CA ILE A 258 7.25 2.04 4.13
C ILE A 258 8.22 2.49 3.04
N PHE A 259 7.98 3.60 2.35
CA PHE A 259 8.78 3.98 1.20
C PHE A 259 10.24 4.33 1.52
N PRO A 260 10.58 5.12 2.56
CA PRO A 260 11.97 5.33 2.94
C PRO A 260 12.68 4.03 3.29
N LEU A 261 12.02 3.17 4.08
CA LEU A 261 12.54 1.86 4.45
C LEU A 261 12.75 1.00 3.21
N LEU A 262 11.81 1.02 2.26
CA LEU A 262 11.89 0.28 1.02
C LEU A 262 13.14 0.68 0.20
N VAL A 263 13.41 1.98 0.06
CA VAL A 263 14.60 2.47 -0.65
C VAL A 263 15.88 2.02 0.06
N ILE A 264 15.95 2.17 1.39
CA ILE A 264 17.11 1.76 2.20
C ILE A 264 17.34 0.25 2.10
N PHE A 265 16.29 -0.56 2.30
CA PHE A 265 16.39 -2.01 2.23
C PHE A 265 16.79 -2.49 0.85
N THR A 266 16.23 -1.92 -0.22
CA THR A 266 16.61 -2.28 -1.59
C THR A 266 18.06 -1.88 -1.91
N TYR A 267 18.56 -0.77 -1.37
CA TYR A 267 19.95 -0.37 -1.57
C TYR A 267 20.94 -1.35 -0.90
N PHE A 268 20.69 -1.75 0.35
CA PHE A 268 21.60 -2.62 1.11
C PHE A 268 21.40 -4.11 0.85
N PHE A 269 20.18 -4.53 0.55
CA PHE A 269 19.79 -5.94 0.43
C PHE A 269 19.28 -6.30 -0.98
N GLY A 270 19.44 -5.42 -1.97
CA GLY A 270 19.00 -5.60 -3.35
C GLY A 270 19.53 -6.87 -4.05
N ALA A 271 20.66 -7.40 -3.56
CA ALA A 271 21.29 -8.61 -4.07
C ALA A 271 20.82 -9.89 -3.38
N ILE A 272 20.20 -9.80 -2.19
CA ILE A 272 19.85 -10.97 -1.38
C ILE A 272 18.58 -11.59 -1.98
N GLY A 273 18.75 -12.39 -3.02
CA GLY A 273 17.65 -13.04 -3.73
C GLY A 273 17.97 -13.43 -5.18
N PHE A 274 19.08 -12.94 -5.75
CA PHE A 274 19.56 -13.30 -7.09
C PHE A 274 20.96 -13.89 -7.06
#